data_AF-A0A3C0JFN2-F1
#
_entry.id   AF-A0A3C0JFN2-F1
#
_cell.length_a   1.000
_cell.length_b   1.000
_cell.length_c   1.000
_cell.angle_alpha   90.00
_cell.angle_beta   90.00
_cell.angle_gamma   90.00
#
_symmetry.space_group_name_H-M   'P 1'
#
loop_
_entity.id
_entity.type
_entity.pdbx_description
1 polymer ?
#
loop_
_entity_poly.entity_id
_entity_poly.type
_entity_poly.pdbx_seq_one_letter_code
_entity_poly.pdbx_strand_id
1 'polypeptide(L)' 'MGPEQFQALVLGWFELHGRKNLPWQISPTPYRVWLSEIML' A
#
# COMPACT_ATOMS: atom_id res chain seq x y z
N MET A 1 6.41 20.41 9.00
CA MET A 1 5.96 19.81 7.73
C MET A 1 4.46 20.03 7.61
N GLY A 2 3.99 20.53 6.48
CA GLY A 2 2.56 20.53 6.17
C GLY A 2 2.09 19.14 5.70
N PRO A 3 0.77 18.87 5.69
CA PRO A 3 0.22 17.60 5.21
C PRO A 3 0.70 17.19 3.81
N GLU A 4 0.79 18.15 2.87
CA GLU A 4 1.26 17.91 1.50
C GLU A 4 2.73 17.45 1.46
N GLN A 5 3.57 18.05 2.30
CA GLN A 5 4.99 17.69 2.39
C GLN A 5 5.15 16.27 2.95
N PHE A 6 4.35 15.90 3.95
CA PHE A 6 4.36 14.54 4.50
C PHE A 6 3.90 13.50 3.46
N GLN A 7 2.80 13.79 2.76
CA GLN A 7 2.30 12.93 1.68
C GLN A 7 3.36 12.69 0.61
N ALA A 8 4.02 13.75 0.14
CA ALA A 8 5.05 13.64 -0.90
C ALA A 8 6.23 12.75 -0.45
N LEU A 9 6.67 12.89 0.80
CA LEU A 9 7.76 12.09 1.36
C LEU A 9 7.38 10.60 1.47
N VAL A 10 6.18 10.31 1.99
CA VAL A 10 5.71 8.92 2.15
C VAL A 10 5.53 8.24 0.80
N LEU A 11 4.90 8.92 -0.17
CA LEU A 11 4.71 8.37 -1.51
C LEU A 11 6.06 8.16 -2.23
N GLY A 12 6.99 9.12 -2.11
CA GLY A 12 8.34 8.97 -2.68
C GLY A 12 9.10 7.78 -2.10
N TRP A 13 9.02 7.54 -0.79
CA TRP A 13 9.61 6.36 -0.16
C TRP A 13 8.92 5.07 -0.60
N PHE A 14 7.57 5.05 -0.64
CA PHE A 14 6.81 3.87 -1.04
C PHE A 14 7.12 3.46 -2.49
N GLU A 15 7.40 4.42 -3.37
CA GLU A 15 7.79 4.12 -4.74
C GLU A 15 9.10 3.31 -4.81
N LEU A 16 10.10 3.67 -4.01
CA LEU A 16 11.43 3.05 -4.02
C LEU A 16 11.53 1.79 -3.13
N HIS A 17 10.77 1.74 -2.03
CA HIS A 17 10.98 0.76 -0.95
C HIS A 17 9.70 0.05 -0.51
N GLY A 18 8.55 0.36 -1.11
CA GLY A 18 7.26 -0.24 -0.75
C GLY A 18 7.15 -1.71 -1.14
N ARG A 19 6.42 -2.48 -0.33
CA ARG A 19 5.98 -3.84 -0.71
C ARG A 19 4.84 -3.72 -1.72
N LYS A 20 5.11 -4.10 -2.96
CA LYS A 20 4.16 -3.97 -4.10
C LYS A 20 3.75 -5.32 -4.72
N ASN A 21 4.32 -6.42 -4.25
CA ASN A 21 4.18 -7.75 -4.88
C ASN A 21 3.51 -8.78 -3.96
N LEU A 22 2.69 -8.34 -2.99
CA LEU A 22 1.96 -9.27 -2.12
C LEU A 22 0.84 -9.97 -2.91
N PRO A 23 0.48 -11.23 -2.56
CA PRO A 23 -0.53 -11.99 -3.29
C PRO A 23 -1.89 -11.29 -3.41
N TRP A 24 -2.29 -10.50 -2.41
CA TRP A 24 -3.53 -9.73 -2.40
C TRP A 24 -3.42 -8.35 -3.06
N GLN A 25 -2.20 -7.88 -3.35
CA GLN A 25 -1.95 -6.65 -4.11
C GLN A 25 -1.88 -6.89 -5.63
N ILE A 26 -1.55 -8.12 -6.06
CA ILE A 26 -1.53 -8.51 -7.48
C ILE A 26 -2.95 -8.88 -7.93
N SER A 27 -3.47 -8.15 -8.92
CA SER A 27 -4.87 -8.29 -9.39
C SER A 27 -5.88 -8.20 -8.23
N PRO A 28 -5.94 -7.04 -7.56
CA PRO A 28 -6.75 -6.88 -6.36
C PRO A 28 -8.23 -7.00 -6.70
N THR A 29 -8.95 -7.77 -5.89
CA THR A 29 -10.42 -7.78 -5.87
C THR A 29 -10.88 -7.43 -4.47
N PRO A 30 -12.10 -6.86 -4.29
CA PRO A 30 -12.61 -6.54 -2.97
C PRO A 30 -12.55 -7.74 -2.01
N TYR A 31 -12.87 -8.94 -2.52
CA TYR A 31 -12.78 -10.17 -1.75
C TYR A 31 -11.34 -10.52 -1.31
N ARG A 32 -10.36 -10.42 -2.22
CA ARG A 32 -8.96 -10.75 -1.90
C ARG A 32 -8.34 -9.80 -0.89
N VAL A 33 -8.65 -8.51 -1.01
CA VAL A 33 -8.20 -7.48 -0.05
C VAL A 33 -8.89 -7.70 1.30
N TRP A 34 -10.21 -7.88 1.32
CA TRP A 34 -10.93 -8.14 2.56
C TRP A 34 -10.41 -9.38 3.31
N LEU A 35 -10.10 -10.46 2.58
CA LEU A 35 -9.54 -11.67 3.18
C LEU A 35 -8.15 -11.43 3.80
N SER A 36 -7.28 -10.64 3.17
CA SER A 36 -5.95 -10.34 3.74
C SER A 36 -6.04 -9.53 5.03
N GLU A 37 -6.98 -8.58 5.11
CA GLU A 37 -7.19 -7.74 6.31
C GLU A 37 -7.79 -8.52 7.49
N ILE A 38 -8.43 -9.67 7.27
CA ILE A 38 -8.87 -10.56 8.36
C ILE A 38 -7.72 -11.44 8.85
N MET A 39 -6.82 -11.83 7.95
CA MET A 39 -5.74 -12.77 8.26
C MET A 39 -4.50 -12.13 8.89
N LEU A 40 -4.24 -10.84 8.62
CA LEU A 40 -3.04 -10.10 9.04
C LEU A 40 -3.39 -8.97 9.99
#